data_AF-A0A7Y5RM12-F1
#
_entry.id   AF-A0A7Y5RM12-F1
#
_cell.length_a   1.000
_cell.length_b   1.000
_cell.length_c   1.000
_cell.angle_alpha   90.00
_cell.angle_beta   90.00
_cell.angle_gamma   90.00
#
_symmetry.space_group_name_H-M   'P 1'
#
loop_
_entity.id
_entity.type
_entity.pdbx_description
1 polymer ?
#
loop_
_entity_poly.entity_id
_entity_poly.type
_entity_poly.pdbx_seq_one_letter_code
_entity_poly.pdbx_strand_id
1 'polypeptide(L)'
;AEVQWFWGEIAERGLPDPADLEAMNASREERPGDRAGLLAFYDRSSERLHRVLSGLTPDTPLWMWADDKSAGYIRRRQAHEAMIHRLDAELTVGERTPFDCRLAADGVDEALRIMRGYEPEPGLTHEPTGRAVTIATVDAMHAWTVTPLRITGTDGDVYDIDTQRFLVVDGPDEASAAEICGSAADLDCWLWNRPAEGEITRDGDAAALAAVDAVIGGSID
;
A
#
# COMPACT_ATOMS: atom_id res chain seq x y z
N ALA A 1 -13.76 -7.28 -5.75
CA ALA A 1 -14.72 -6.83 -6.80
C ALA A 1 -15.15 -5.39 -6.60
N GLU A 2 -15.49 -4.98 -5.37
CA GLU A 2 -15.93 -3.62 -5.06
C GLU A 2 -14.85 -2.56 -5.30
N VAL A 3 -13.60 -2.89 -4.99
CA VAL A 3 -12.42 -2.06 -5.30
C VAL A 3 -12.27 -1.88 -6.82
N GLN A 4 -12.35 -2.96 -7.59
CA GLN A 4 -12.26 -2.91 -9.05
C GLN A 4 -13.44 -2.12 -9.66
N TRP A 5 -14.64 -2.28 -9.08
CA TRP A 5 -15.80 -1.48 -9.48
C TRP A 5 -15.52 0.02 -9.27
N PHE A 6 -15.09 0.40 -8.08
CA PHE A 6 -14.84 1.79 -7.68
C PHE A 6 -13.83 2.49 -8.59
N TRP A 7 -12.66 1.88 -8.79
CA TRP A 7 -11.63 2.44 -9.67
C TRP A 7 -12.03 2.41 -11.15
N GLY A 8 -12.79 1.38 -11.55
CA GLY A 8 -13.33 1.30 -12.90
C GLY A 8 -14.32 2.43 -13.19
N GLU A 9 -15.18 2.80 -12.22
CA GLU A 9 -16.09 3.96 -12.37
C GLU A 9 -15.33 5.28 -12.46
N ILE A 10 -14.37 5.52 -11.55
CA ILE A 10 -13.56 6.76 -11.56
C ILE A 10 -12.89 6.92 -12.93
N ALA A 11 -12.25 5.87 -13.42
CA ALA A 11 -11.53 5.90 -14.69
C ALA A 11 -12.48 6.01 -15.89
N GLU A 12 -13.64 5.34 -15.88
CA GLU A 12 -14.58 5.33 -17.02
C GLU A 12 -15.33 6.66 -17.14
N ARG A 13 -15.65 7.28 -16.00
CA ARG A 13 -16.30 8.59 -15.94
C ARG A 13 -15.30 9.76 -15.99
N GLY A 14 -14.01 9.48 -15.87
CA GLY A 14 -12.95 10.49 -15.89
C GLY A 14 -13.05 11.48 -14.74
N LEU A 15 -13.37 10.99 -13.53
CA LEU A 15 -13.63 11.86 -12.36
C LEU A 15 -12.31 12.33 -11.74
N PRO A 16 -12.00 13.64 -11.69
CA PRO A 16 -10.80 14.16 -11.03
C PRO A 16 -11.05 14.68 -9.61
N ASP A 17 -12.31 14.91 -9.23
CA ASP A 17 -12.69 15.64 -8.01
C ASP A 17 -13.39 14.70 -6.99
N PRO A 18 -13.02 14.74 -5.69
CA PRO A 18 -13.71 13.96 -4.66
C PRO A 18 -15.22 14.23 -4.57
N ALA A 19 -15.68 15.42 -4.95
CA ALA A 19 -17.09 15.79 -4.89
C ALA A 19 -17.98 14.90 -5.77
N ASP A 20 -17.42 14.31 -6.83
CA ASP A 20 -18.16 13.41 -7.73
C ASP A 20 -18.34 11.99 -7.15
N LEU A 21 -17.58 11.63 -6.11
CA LEU A 21 -17.57 10.28 -5.56
C LEU A 21 -18.85 9.92 -4.82
N GLU A 22 -19.50 10.89 -4.16
CA GLU A 22 -20.75 10.63 -3.44
C GLU A 22 -21.86 10.19 -4.42
N ALA A 23 -22.04 10.95 -5.51
CA ALA A 23 -23.00 10.63 -6.55
C ALA A 23 -22.66 9.32 -7.27
N MET A 24 -21.37 9.05 -7.51
CA MET A 24 -20.91 7.78 -8.07
C MET A 24 -21.26 6.60 -7.15
N ASN A 25 -20.94 6.70 -5.85
CA ASN A 25 -21.22 5.65 -4.86
C ASN A 25 -22.73 5.43 -4.68
N ALA A 26 -23.53 6.48 -4.75
CA ALA A 26 -24.99 6.37 -4.71
C ALA A 26 -25.57 5.62 -5.92
N SER A 27 -24.85 5.56 -7.05
CA SER A 27 -25.26 4.80 -8.25
C SER A 27 -24.86 3.33 -8.23
N ARG A 28 -24.23 2.86 -7.14
CA ARG A 28 -23.71 1.50 -7.03
C ARG A 28 -24.82 0.46 -6.91
N GLU A 29 -24.72 -0.59 -7.71
CA GLU A 29 -25.61 -1.75 -7.62
C GLU A 29 -25.41 -2.50 -6.30
N GLU A 30 -26.47 -3.13 -5.80
CA GLU A 30 -26.40 -3.96 -4.60
C GLU A 30 -25.43 -5.12 -4.80
N ARG A 31 -24.60 -5.38 -3.79
CA ARG A 31 -23.65 -6.50 -3.81
C ARG A 31 -24.43 -7.81 -3.91
N PRO A 32 -24.12 -8.70 -4.88
CA PRO A 32 -24.76 -10.00 -4.96
C PRO A 32 -24.54 -10.84 -3.69
N GLY A 33 -25.60 -11.49 -3.20
CA GLY A 33 -25.55 -12.29 -1.98
C GLY A 33 -25.08 -13.74 -2.16
N ASP A 34 -25.11 -14.26 -3.38
CA ASP A 34 -24.69 -15.63 -3.69
C ASP A 34 -23.31 -15.69 -4.39
N ARG A 35 -22.67 -16.85 -4.30
CA ARG A 35 -21.32 -17.08 -4.84
C ARG A 35 -21.24 -16.85 -6.36
N ALA A 36 -22.25 -17.27 -7.13
CA ALA A 36 -22.23 -17.15 -8.57
C ALA A 36 -22.34 -15.69 -9.00
N GLY A 37 -23.21 -14.93 -8.32
CA GLY A 37 -23.35 -13.48 -8.49
C GLY A 37 -22.07 -12.73 -8.11
N LEU A 38 -21.41 -13.10 -7.02
CA LEU A 38 -20.13 -12.50 -6.62
C LEU A 38 -19.02 -12.72 -7.66
N LEU A 39 -18.90 -13.94 -8.21
CA LEU A 39 -17.94 -14.24 -9.27
C LEU A 39 -18.27 -13.46 -10.55
N ALA A 40 -19.53 -13.44 -10.98
CA ALA A 40 -19.94 -12.68 -12.14
C ALA A 40 -19.71 -11.17 -11.96
N PHE A 41 -19.91 -10.64 -10.75
CA PHE A 41 -19.63 -9.24 -10.42
C PHE A 41 -18.12 -8.95 -10.44
N TYR A 42 -17.30 -9.85 -9.92
CA TYR A 42 -15.85 -9.76 -10.02
C TYR A 42 -15.37 -9.74 -11.47
N ASP A 43 -15.84 -10.67 -12.31
CA ASP A 43 -15.43 -10.77 -13.71
C ASP A 43 -15.76 -9.48 -14.47
N ARG A 44 -17.00 -8.98 -14.37
CA ARG A 44 -17.42 -7.73 -15.03
C ARG A 44 -16.63 -6.52 -14.54
N SER A 45 -16.43 -6.41 -13.24
CA SER A 45 -15.73 -5.25 -12.64
C SER A 45 -14.25 -5.23 -13.05
N SER A 46 -13.60 -6.41 -13.03
CA SER A 46 -12.19 -6.56 -13.40
C SER A 46 -11.97 -6.34 -14.89
N GLU A 47 -12.84 -6.89 -15.74
CA GLU A 47 -12.79 -6.68 -17.19
C GLU A 47 -12.95 -5.19 -17.54
N ARG A 48 -13.92 -4.51 -16.91
CA ARG A 48 -14.10 -3.06 -17.08
C ARG A 48 -12.86 -2.30 -16.67
N LEU A 49 -12.37 -2.51 -15.44
CA LEU A 49 -11.21 -1.79 -14.92
C LEU A 49 -10.02 -1.93 -15.87
N HIS A 50 -9.71 -3.17 -16.26
CA HIS A 50 -8.62 -3.45 -17.18
C HIS A 50 -8.81 -2.77 -18.53
N ARG A 51 -9.99 -2.90 -19.14
CA ARG A 51 -10.33 -2.28 -20.44
C ARG A 51 -10.16 -0.76 -20.38
N VAL A 52 -10.75 -0.11 -19.38
CA VAL A 52 -10.76 1.34 -19.26
C VAL A 52 -9.37 1.86 -18.98
N LEU A 53 -8.70 1.32 -17.95
CA LEU A 53 -7.35 1.75 -17.62
C LEU A 53 -6.40 1.52 -18.80
N SER A 54 -6.50 0.42 -19.54
CA SER A 54 -5.65 0.17 -20.72
C SER A 54 -5.85 1.20 -21.85
N GLY A 55 -7.00 1.87 -21.91
CA GLY A 55 -7.31 2.88 -22.93
C GLY A 55 -6.83 4.30 -22.59
N LEU A 56 -6.52 4.58 -21.33
CA LEU A 56 -6.09 5.91 -20.88
C LEU A 56 -4.61 6.17 -21.17
N THR A 57 -4.19 7.43 -21.20
CA THR A 57 -2.76 7.76 -21.10
C THR A 57 -2.34 7.69 -19.62
N PRO A 58 -1.10 7.29 -19.28
CA PRO A 58 -0.68 7.20 -17.87
C PRO A 58 -0.80 8.52 -17.10
N ASP A 59 -0.65 9.65 -17.78
CA ASP A 59 -0.75 11.00 -17.23
C ASP A 59 -2.19 11.54 -17.18
N THR A 60 -3.20 10.76 -17.59
CA THR A 60 -4.61 11.18 -17.51
C THR A 60 -4.97 11.50 -16.05
N PRO A 61 -5.40 12.73 -15.73
CA PRO A 61 -5.77 13.10 -14.37
C PRO A 61 -7.02 12.36 -13.92
N LEU A 62 -6.96 11.72 -12.76
CA LEU A 62 -8.06 11.01 -12.13
C LEU A 62 -8.01 11.23 -10.63
N TRP A 63 -9.16 11.13 -9.97
CA TRP A 63 -9.25 11.27 -8.54
C TRP A 63 -8.45 10.17 -7.83
N MET A 64 -7.72 10.56 -6.79
CA MET A 64 -7.01 9.67 -5.88
C MET A 64 -6.71 10.41 -4.56
N TRP A 65 -6.59 9.65 -3.46
CA TRP A 65 -6.22 10.18 -2.15
C TRP A 65 -4.71 10.47 -2.00
N ALA A 66 -3.86 9.79 -2.77
CA ALA A 66 -2.44 10.07 -2.85
C ALA A 66 -2.15 11.33 -3.68
N ASP A 67 -0.92 11.82 -3.58
CA ASP A 67 -0.45 12.99 -4.32
C ASP A 67 -0.45 12.80 -5.84
N ASP A 68 -0.12 11.59 -6.30
CA ASP A 68 -0.18 11.25 -7.72
C ASP A 68 -1.61 10.88 -8.12
N LYS A 69 -2.29 11.87 -8.72
CA LYS A 69 -3.68 11.81 -9.18
C LYS A 69 -3.77 11.44 -10.65
N SER A 70 -3.14 10.33 -11.03
CA SER A 70 -3.04 9.88 -12.42
C SER A 70 -3.59 8.46 -12.64
N ALA A 71 -4.02 8.19 -13.87
CA ALA A 71 -4.36 6.84 -14.31
C ALA A 71 -3.19 5.87 -14.18
N GLY A 72 -1.95 6.35 -14.35
CA GLY A 72 -0.72 5.58 -14.15
C GLY A 72 -0.60 5.07 -12.72
N TYR A 73 -0.85 5.93 -11.73
CA TYR A 73 -0.85 5.49 -10.34
C TYR A 73 -1.99 4.53 -10.04
N ILE A 74 -3.22 4.77 -10.54
CA ILE A 74 -4.33 3.83 -10.34
C ILE A 74 -3.98 2.44 -10.89
N ARG A 75 -3.33 2.35 -12.06
CA ARG A 75 -2.83 1.08 -12.59
C ARG A 75 -1.84 0.40 -11.65
N ARG A 76 -0.86 1.16 -11.12
CA ARG A 76 0.13 0.67 -10.15
C ARG A 76 -0.56 0.11 -8.91
N ARG A 77 -1.44 0.88 -8.27
CA ARG A 77 -2.18 0.46 -7.07
C ARG A 77 -3.05 -0.78 -7.32
N GLN A 78 -3.69 -0.87 -8.48
CA GLN A 78 -4.50 -2.04 -8.84
C GLN A 78 -3.65 -3.29 -9.13
N ALA A 79 -2.41 -3.14 -9.60
CA ALA A 79 -1.48 -4.26 -9.69
C ALA A 79 -1.10 -4.80 -8.30
N HIS A 80 -0.82 -3.92 -7.34
CA HIS A 80 -0.52 -4.33 -5.95
C HIS A 80 -1.74 -4.93 -5.24
N GLU A 81 -2.93 -4.35 -5.40
CA GLU A 81 -4.18 -4.89 -4.85
C GLU A 81 -4.43 -6.31 -5.35
N ALA A 82 -4.28 -6.54 -6.66
CA ALA A 82 -4.45 -7.87 -7.24
C ALA A 82 -3.38 -8.86 -6.73
N MET A 83 -2.13 -8.42 -6.58
CA MET A 83 -1.03 -9.26 -6.09
C MET A 83 -1.25 -9.69 -4.63
N ILE A 84 -1.59 -8.76 -3.74
CA ILE A 84 -1.80 -9.04 -2.30
C ILE A 84 -3.07 -9.85 -2.09
N HIS A 85 -4.17 -9.57 -2.79
CA HIS A 85 -5.38 -10.37 -2.63
C HIS A 85 -5.33 -11.73 -3.31
N ARG A 86 -4.50 -11.89 -4.36
CA ARG A 86 -4.11 -13.22 -4.83
C ARG A 86 -3.40 -13.99 -3.73
N LEU A 87 -2.40 -13.39 -3.10
CA LEU A 87 -1.69 -14.01 -1.96
C LEU A 87 -2.68 -14.39 -0.85
N ASP A 88 -3.59 -13.50 -0.46
CA ASP A 88 -4.59 -13.80 0.57
C ASP A 88 -5.42 -15.04 0.21
N ALA A 89 -5.80 -15.21 -1.06
CA ALA A 89 -6.51 -16.39 -1.54
C ALA A 89 -5.63 -17.66 -1.52
N GLU A 90 -4.38 -17.57 -1.97
CA GLU A 90 -3.43 -18.69 -1.99
C GLU A 90 -3.10 -19.19 -0.56
N LEU A 91 -2.96 -18.26 0.40
CA LEU A 91 -2.70 -18.60 1.80
C LEU A 91 -3.83 -19.43 2.43
N THR A 92 -5.07 -19.36 1.91
CA THR A 92 -6.18 -20.21 2.41
C THR A 92 -5.97 -21.70 2.14
N VAL A 93 -5.11 -22.05 1.18
CA VAL A 93 -4.72 -23.42 0.85
C VAL A 93 -3.26 -23.70 1.19
N GLY A 94 -2.57 -22.78 1.86
CA GLY A 94 -1.17 -22.91 2.26
C GLY A 94 -0.19 -22.82 1.09
N GLU A 95 -0.57 -22.12 0.02
CA GLU A 95 0.27 -21.88 -1.15
C GLU A 95 0.69 -20.41 -1.25
N ARG A 96 1.75 -20.16 -2.02
CA ARG A 96 2.12 -18.84 -2.53
C ARG A 96 2.77 -19.02 -3.89
N THR A 97 2.20 -18.39 -4.91
CA THR A 97 2.85 -18.38 -6.22
C THR A 97 3.95 -17.30 -6.25
N PRO A 98 5.02 -17.49 -7.04
CA PRO A 98 6.11 -16.52 -7.11
C PRO A 98 5.64 -15.10 -7.46
N PHE A 99 6.31 -14.12 -6.86
CA PHE A 99 6.12 -12.71 -7.19
C PHE A 99 7.20 -12.30 -8.18
N ASP A 100 6.88 -11.39 -9.12
CA ASP A 100 7.93 -10.69 -9.86
C ASP A 100 8.66 -9.76 -8.89
N CYS A 101 9.99 -9.86 -8.81
CA CYS A 101 10.75 -9.12 -7.79
C CYS A 101 10.68 -7.60 -7.98
N ARG A 102 10.48 -7.10 -9.20
CA ARG A 102 10.35 -5.66 -9.46
C ARG A 102 8.98 -5.16 -9.05
N LEU A 103 7.93 -5.92 -9.32
CA LEU A 103 6.59 -5.61 -8.83
C LEU A 103 6.53 -5.66 -7.30
N ALA A 104 7.15 -6.67 -6.68
CA ALA A 104 7.21 -6.76 -5.22
C ALA A 104 8.00 -5.62 -4.59
N ALA A 105 9.12 -5.21 -5.19
CA ALA A 105 9.89 -4.06 -4.71
C ALA A 105 9.11 -2.74 -4.83
N ASP A 106 8.32 -2.58 -5.90
CA ASP A 106 7.40 -1.45 -6.03
C ASP A 106 6.25 -1.51 -5.00
N GLY A 107 5.79 -2.72 -4.65
CA GLY A 107 4.85 -2.97 -3.55
C GLY A 107 5.41 -2.59 -2.18
N VAL A 108 6.68 -2.92 -1.92
CA VAL A 108 7.41 -2.48 -0.72
C VAL A 108 7.45 -0.96 -0.65
N ASP A 109 7.79 -0.28 -1.75
CA ASP A 109 7.80 1.19 -1.81
C ASP A 109 6.41 1.77 -1.49
N GLU A 110 5.34 1.25 -2.10
CA GLU A 110 3.97 1.68 -1.81
C GLU A 110 3.58 1.42 -0.36
N ALA A 111 3.89 0.25 0.19
CA ALA A 111 3.58 -0.09 1.57
C ALA A 111 4.30 0.84 2.56
N LEU A 112 5.57 1.13 2.32
CA LEU A 112 6.38 2.02 3.16
C LEU A 112 5.89 3.46 3.09
N ARG A 113 5.59 3.98 1.90
CA ARG A 113 5.27 5.41 1.69
C ARG A 113 3.80 5.75 1.87
N ILE A 114 2.91 4.86 1.45
CA ILE A 114 1.48 5.16 1.32
C ILE A 114 0.68 4.50 2.45
N MET A 115 0.96 3.23 2.74
CA MET A 115 0.19 2.49 3.74
C MET A 115 0.70 2.74 5.16
N ARG A 116 2.02 2.85 5.31
CA ARG A 116 2.70 3.02 6.60
C ARG A 116 3.48 4.32 6.71
N GLY A 117 3.54 5.10 5.63
CA GLY A 117 4.27 6.35 5.59
C GLY A 117 3.49 7.50 6.21
N TYR A 118 4.21 8.56 6.53
CA TYR A 118 3.66 9.83 6.92
C TYR A 118 4.31 10.93 6.10
N GLU A 119 3.48 11.75 5.49
CA GLU A 119 3.89 13.02 4.91
C GLU A 119 3.55 14.15 5.89
N PRO A 120 4.48 15.09 6.17
CA PRO A 120 4.22 16.18 7.10
C PRO A 120 3.01 17.03 6.73
N GLU A 121 2.02 17.04 7.60
CA GLU A 121 0.76 17.76 7.43
C GLU A 121 0.61 18.90 8.46
N PRO A 122 0.06 20.06 8.07
CA PRO A 122 -0.26 21.12 9.01
C PRO A 122 -1.24 20.66 10.09
N GLY A 123 -0.95 20.99 11.36
CA GLY A 123 -1.83 20.66 12.49
C GLY A 123 -1.48 19.35 13.21
N LEU A 124 -0.59 18.54 12.64
CA LEU A 124 -0.08 17.33 13.29
C LEU A 124 1.37 17.54 13.78
N THR A 125 1.65 17.01 14.96
CA THR A 125 3.00 16.92 15.54
C THR A 125 3.58 15.55 15.23
N HIS A 126 4.84 15.50 14.85
CA HIS A 126 5.55 14.23 14.62
C HIS A 126 6.89 14.23 15.33
N GLU A 127 7.20 13.13 16.00
CA GLU A 127 8.46 12.94 16.73
C GLU A 127 9.08 11.57 16.43
N PRO A 128 10.41 11.48 16.21
CA PRO A 128 11.08 10.19 16.06
C PRO A 128 10.91 9.33 17.32
N THR A 129 10.49 8.08 17.12
CA THR A 129 10.38 7.07 18.18
C THR A 129 11.53 6.08 18.18
N GLY A 130 12.34 6.08 17.13
CA GLY A 130 13.53 5.25 16.96
C GLY A 130 14.52 5.87 16.01
N ARG A 131 15.71 5.28 15.93
CA ARG A 131 16.74 5.65 14.95
C ARG A 131 16.38 5.07 13.57
N ALA A 132 16.96 5.66 12.53
CA ALA A 132 16.76 5.19 11.16
C ALA A 132 17.21 3.73 10.96
N VAL A 133 16.48 3.00 10.14
CA VAL A 133 16.73 1.60 9.77
C VAL A 133 16.70 1.48 8.25
N THR A 134 17.69 0.81 7.66
CA THR A 134 17.67 0.48 6.23
C THR A 134 16.86 -0.79 6.02
N ILE A 135 15.95 -0.79 5.04
CA ILE A 135 15.22 -1.96 4.55
C ILE A 135 15.71 -2.24 3.14
N ALA A 136 16.29 -3.42 2.88
CA ALA A 136 16.94 -3.73 1.61
C ALA A 136 16.43 -5.03 0.98
N THR A 137 16.16 -4.99 -0.32
CA THR A 137 15.88 -6.18 -1.13
C THR A 137 17.17 -6.86 -1.57
N VAL A 138 17.22 -8.19 -1.48
CA VAL A 138 18.38 -8.96 -1.93
C VAL A 138 18.34 -9.33 -3.43
N ASP A 139 17.15 -9.26 -4.04
CA ASP A 139 16.85 -9.73 -5.40
C ASP A 139 16.44 -8.61 -6.37
N ALA A 140 15.97 -7.47 -5.86
CA ALA A 140 15.64 -6.29 -6.65
C ALA A 140 16.70 -5.17 -6.57
N MET A 141 17.73 -5.33 -5.72
CA MET A 141 18.84 -4.37 -5.54
C MET A 141 18.37 -2.94 -5.20
N HIS A 142 17.24 -2.83 -4.50
CA HIS A 142 16.65 -1.59 -4.00
C HIS A 142 16.67 -1.57 -2.47
N ALA A 143 16.87 -0.39 -1.88
CA ALA A 143 16.76 -0.18 -0.44
C ALA A 143 16.06 1.13 -0.11
N TRP A 144 15.47 1.20 1.08
CA TRP A 144 14.84 2.39 1.65
C TRP A 144 15.38 2.61 3.05
N THR A 145 15.45 3.88 3.47
CA THR A 145 15.73 4.22 4.87
C THR A 145 14.45 4.70 5.52
N VAL A 146 14.05 4.04 6.62
CA VAL A 146 12.84 4.38 7.37
C VAL A 146 13.20 4.95 8.74
N THR A 147 12.51 6.01 9.15
CA THR A 147 12.56 6.53 10.51
C THR A 147 11.18 6.38 11.15
N PRO A 148 11.02 5.56 12.20
CA PRO A 148 9.75 5.42 12.92
C PRO A 148 9.37 6.73 13.62
N LEU A 149 8.16 7.20 13.39
CA LEU A 149 7.58 8.42 13.97
C LEU A 149 6.36 8.08 14.82
N ARG A 150 6.12 8.87 15.86
CA ARG A 150 4.80 9.02 16.48
C ARG A 150 4.17 10.30 15.96
N ILE A 151 2.94 10.19 15.48
CA ILE A 151 2.14 11.29 14.97
C ILE A 151 1.03 11.56 15.98
N THR A 152 0.96 12.79 16.49
CA THR A 152 -0.09 13.22 17.42
C THR A 152 -0.72 14.53 16.98
N GLY A 153 -2.01 14.71 17.23
CA GLY A 153 -2.72 15.95 16.90
C GLY A 153 -4.20 15.71 16.70
N THR A 154 -4.85 16.61 15.98
CA THR A 154 -6.28 16.51 15.66
C THR A 154 -6.48 16.72 14.16
N ASP A 155 -7.13 15.77 13.50
CA ASP A 155 -7.62 15.98 12.13
C ASP A 155 -8.98 16.70 12.19
N GLY A 156 -8.93 18.01 11.93
CA GLY A 156 -10.05 18.91 12.21
C GLY A 156 -10.43 18.93 13.70
N ASP A 157 -11.69 19.28 13.99
CA ASP A 157 -12.24 19.27 15.36
C ASP A 157 -12.82 17.90 15.77
N VAL A 158 -12.54 16.82 15.02
CA VAL A 158 -13.38 15.60 15.06
C VAL A 158 -12.62 14.37 15.57
N TYR A 159 -11.35 14.19 15.23
CA TYR A 159 -10.61 12.98 15.59
C TYR A 159 -9.23 13.29 16.17
N ASP A 160 -8.99 12.83 17.40
CA ASP A 160 -7.64 12.78 17.98
C ASP A 160 -6.83 11.72 17.23
N ILE A 161 -5.66 12.11 16.74
CA ILE A 161 -4.68 11.24 16.10
C ILE A 161 -3.59 10.93 17.13
N ASP A 162 -3.33 9.64 17.33
CA ASP A 162 -2.14 9.11 18.01
C ASP A 162 -1.76 7.80 17.33
N THR A 163 -0.82 7.86 16.39
CA THR A 163 -0.44 6.72 15.55
C THR A 163 1.06 6.67 15.29
N GLN A 164 1.54 5.52 14.82
CA GLN A 164 2.93 5.34 14.40
C GLN A 164 3.01 5.14 12.89
N ARG A 165 3.98 5.81 12.27
CA ARG A 165 4.21 5.85 10.82
C ARG A 165 5.70 5.94 10.52
N PHE A 166 6.07 5.78 9.25
CA PHE A 166 7.44 5.98 8.77
C PHE A 166 7.60 7.32 8.08
N LEU A 167 8.71 8.00 8.37
CA LEU A 167 9.34 8.86 7.37
C LEU A 167 10.22 7.98 6.48
N VAL A 168 10.09 8.09 5.16
CA VAL A 168 10.77 7.20 4.20
C VAL A 168 11.65 7.98 3.23
N VAL A 169 12.93 7.66 3.20
CA VAL A 169 13.91 8.17 2.23
C VAL A 169 14.29 7.05 1.27
N ASP A 170 14.42 7.39 -0.01
CA ASP A 170 14.88 6.43 -1.02
C ASP A 170 16.39 6.17 -0.88
N GLY A 171 16.79 4.91 -0.94
CA GLY A 171 18.17 4.47 -0.79
C GLY A 171 18.59 4.14 0.65
N PRO A 172 19.73 3.45 0.80
CA PRO A 172 20.30 3.14 2.09
C PRO A 172 20.99 4.36 2.71
N ASP A 173 21.10 4.36 4.04
CA ASP A 173 21.85 5.37 4.79
C ASP A 173 22.88 4.67 5.68
N GLU A 174 24.17 4.99 5.50
CA GLU A 174 25.27 4.49 6.32
C GLU A 174 25.13 4.86 7.80
N ALA A 175 24.35 5.89 8.13
CA ALA A 175 24.03 6.29 9.50
C ALA A 175 22.89 5.47 10.13
N SER A 176 22.26 4.55 9.37
CA SER A 176 21.23 3.66 9.88
C SER A 176 21.74 2.86 11.08
N ALA A 177 20.91 2.75 12.11
CA ALA A 177 21.25 2.03 13.33
C ALA A 177 21.12 0.51 13.18
N ALA A 178 20.33 0.07 12.19
CA ALA A 178 20.05 -1.32 11.90
C ALA A 178 19.69 -1.51 10.43
N GLU A 179 19.69 -2.77 9.99
CA GLU A 179 19.31 -3.18 8.64
C GLU A 179 18.33 -4.36 8.69
N ILE A 180 17.34 -4.35 7.81
CA ILE A 180 16.38 -5.43 7.58
C ILE A 180 16.47 -5.84 6.11
N CYS A 181 16.85 -7.08 5.84
CA CYS A 181 17.02 -7.57 4.46
C CYS A 181 16.16 -8.80 4.19
N GLY A 182 15.65 -8.91 2.97
CA GLY A 182 14.89 -10.07 2.51
C GLY A 182 14.66 -10.03 1.00
N SER A 183 14.02 -11.05 0.46
CA SER A 183 13.50 -10.95 -0.91
C SER A 183 12.44 -9.84 -0.98
N ALA A 184 12.32 -9.16 -2.12
CA ALA A 184 11.29 -8.14 -2.31
C ALA A 184 9.89 -8.69 -1.99
N ALA A 185 9.64 -9.94 -2.39
CA ALA A 185 8.38 -10.62 -2.14
C ALA A 185 8.11 -10.84 -0.65
N ASP A 186 9.11 -11.28 0.13
CA ASP A 186 8.96 -11.52 1.57
C ASP A 186 8.83 -10.21 2.36
N LEU A 187 9.58 -9.18 1.97
CA LEU A 187 9.47 -7.85 2.57
C LEU A 187 8.09 -7.24 2.31
N ASP A 188 7.55 -7.38 1.10
CA ASP A 188 6.20 -6.90 0.77
C ASP A 188 5.14 -7.64 1.60
N CYS A 189 5.22 -8.98 1.67
CA CYS A 189 4.32 -9.78 2.51
C CYS A 189 4.38 -9.33 3.98
N TRP A 190 5.60 -9.20 4.52
CA TRP A 190 5.82 -8.76 5.90
C TRP A 190 5.24 -7.37 6.17
N LEU A 191 5.46 -6.41 5.27
CA LEU A 191 4.89 -5.07 5.38
C LEU A 191 3.37 -5.08 5.30
N TRP A 192 2.75 -6.01 4.59
CA TRP A 192 1.30 -6.21 4.58
C TRP A 192 0.77 -7.07 5.73
N ASN A 193 1.57 -7.41 6.75
CA ASN A 193 1.18 -8.30 7.85
C ASN A 193 0.79 -9.73 7.36
N ARG A 194 1.39 -10.20 6.27
CA ARG A 194 1.29 -11.58 5.75
C ARG A 194 2.57 -12.35 6.07
N PRO A 195 2.51 -13.69 6.17
CA PRO A 195 3.72 -14.49 6.41
C PRO A 195 4.71 -14.36 5.25
N ALA A 196 5.98 -14.21 5.59
CA ALA A 196 7.09 -14.46 4.65
C ALA A 196 7.33 -15.98 4.52
N GLU A 197 7.82 -16.41 3.36
CA GLU A 197 8.30 -17.80 3.19
C GLU A 197 9.81 -17.90 3.37
N GLY A 198 10.54 -16.89 2.90
CA GLY A 198 11.98 -16.78 3.05
C GLY A 198 12.39 -16.14 4.38
N GLU A 199 13.70 -16.11 4.61
CA GLU A 199 14.29 -15.43 5.75
C GLU A 199 14.28 -13.90 5.54
N ILE A 200 13.83 -13.17 6.56
CA ILE A 200 14.05 -11.73 6.68
C ILE A 200 15.11 -11.55 7.78
N THR A 201 16.33 -11.21 7.38
CA THR A 201 17.44 -10.98 8.30
C THR A 201 17.34 -9.61 8.93
N ARG A 202 17.74 -9.51 10.20
CA ARG A 202 17.74 -8.25 10.96
C ARG A 202 19.06 -8.12 11.71
N ASP A 203 19.79 -7.03 11.49
CA ASP A 203 21.08 -6.78 12.12
C ASP A 203 21.18 -5.36 12.68
N GLY A 204 21.96 -5.17 13.75
CA GLY A 204 22.19 -3.87 14.37
C GLY A 204 21.38 -3.59 15.64
N ASP A 205 21.03 -2.32 15.85
CA ASP A 205 20.42 -1.80 17.08
C ASP A 205 19.01 -2.39 17.32
N ALA A 206 18.89 -3.20 18.38
CA ALA A 206 17.63 -3.85 18.75
C ALA A 206 16.50 -2.88 19.09
N ALA A 207 16.80 -1.69 19.63
CA ALA A 207 15.78 -0.69 19.93
C ALA A 207 15.25 -0.02 18.66
N ALA A 208 16.11 0.18 17.65
CA ALA A 208 15.70 0.67 16.34
C ALA A 208 14.79 -0.34 15.62
N LEU A 209 15.15 -1.63 15.65
CA LEU A 209 14.33 -2.71 15.08
C LEU A 209 12.96 -2.82 15.78
N ALA A 210 12.92 -2.72 17.11
CA ALA A 210 11.67 -2.73 17.87
C ALA A 210 10.75 -1.53 17.54
N ALA A 211 11.31 -0.36 17.23
CA ALA A 211 10.53 0.80 16.80
C ALA A 211 9.91 0.60 15.40
N VAL A 212 10.59 -0.12 14.50
CA VAL A 212 10.03 -0.53 13.20
C VAL A 212 8.88 -1.53 13.40
N ASP A 213 9.04 -2.51 14.30
CA ASP A 213 7.98 -3.48 14.63
C ASP A 213 6.74 -2.79 15.21
N ALA A 214 6.91 -1.72 15.99
CA ALA A 214 5.80 -0.95 16.55
C ALA A 214 4.94 -0.28 15.45
N VAL A 215 5.56 0.25 14.40
CA VAL A 215 4.84 0.79 13.23
C VAL A 215 4.12 -0.33 12.47
N ILE A 216 4.78 -1.49 12.31
CA ILE A 216 4.24 -2.61 11.52
C ILE A 216 3.08 -3.32 12.22
N GLY A 217 3.17 -3.45 13.54
CA GLY A 217 2.12 -4.04 14.38
C GLY A 217 0.81 -3.25 14.42
N GLY A 218 0.81 -1.99 13.96
CA GLY A 218 -0.41 -1.24 13.72
C GLY A 218 -1.24 -1.82 12.56
N SER A 219 -2.57 -1.66 12.63
CA SER A 219 -3.45 -2.02 11.51
C SER A 219 -3.12 -1.19 10.27
N ILE A 220 -3.19 -1.83 9.11
CA ILE A 220 -3.32 -1.15 7.83
C ILE A 220 -4.82 -1.13 7.56
N ASP A 221 -5.47 -0.04 7.95
CA ASP A 221 -6.89 0.22 7.63
C ASP A 221 -6.99 1.07 6.35
#